data_AF-A0A8S1MEM2-F1
#
_entry.id   AF-A0A8S1MEM2-F1
#
_cell.length_a   1.000
_cell.length_b   1.000
_cell.length_c   1.000
_cell.angle_alpha   90.00
_cell.angle_beta   90.00
_cell.angle_gamma   90.00
#
_symmetry.space_group_name_H-M   'P 1'
#
loop_
_entity.id
_entity.type
_entity.pdbx_description
1 polymer ?
#
loop_
_entity_poly.entity_id
_entity_poly.type
_entity_poly.pdbx_seq_one_letter_code
_entity_poly.pdbx_strand_id
1 'polypeptide(L)'
;MMKSLSYKNIVHSIDCGNYMKYRSFDGINYKSDQYFKGSSEFVDYYNEQETIKVKKTVDSELYLTQRQGQHFAYQIPLNNDQPETKNYILILNFAELQYQESNARIFEVYFGNKIVIGDLDIYQQVGTRTAYIIEISFQIVGEQIIYQGEQIYGAISKNNELIIRFKAIKSKAAIAGMMLKIEDNQVEIENIQNKKNTFKAIDGFKILSDKSLKIIENGVQEIQKGLNNNNANKYDDTNNRKSSKKEIKLFEFLINLLNILIKSPFGIVLASSFLGICLITLVELFCNKKSKFKEFNKIKNSKLD
;
A
#
# COMPACT_ATOMS: atom_id res chain seq x y z
N MET A 1 15.07 -9.59 -13.08
CA MET A 1 13.63 -9.29 -13.10
C MET A 1 13.50 -7.78 -13.26
N MET A 2 13.14 -7.29 -14.45
CA MET A 2 12.90 -5.85 -14.65
C MET A 2 11.71 -5.44 -13.81
N LYS A 3 11.92 -4.52 -12.88
CA LYS A 3 10.89 -3.94 -12.04
C LYS A 3 9.96 -3.17 -12.99
N SER A 4 8.74 -3.68 -13.19
CA SER A 4 7.69 -2.99 -13.94
C SER A 4 7.55 -1.58 -13.38
N LEU A 5 7.87 -0.55 -14.19
CA LEU A 5 7.61 0.83 -13.80
C LEU A 5 6.09 0.99 -13.72
N SER A 6 5.58 1.32 -12.54
CA SER A 6 4.17 1.64 -12.38
C SER A 6 3.85 2.94 -13.12
N TYR A 7 3.15 2.84 -14.27
CA TYR A 7 2.70 4.02 -15.02
C TYR A 7 1.83 4.98 -14.20
N LYS A 8 1.26 4.50 -13.08
CA LYS A 8 0.36 5.29 -12.22
C LYS A 8 1.05 6.50 -11.58
N ASN A 9 2.38 6.51 -11.54
CA ASN A 9 3.13 7.56 -10.86
C ASN A 9 3.85 8.51 -11.80
N ILE A 10 3.71 8.33 -13.11
CA ILE A 10 4.26 9.25 -14.10
C ILE A 10 3.39 10.51 -14.11
N VAL A 11 3.99 11.64 -13.80
CA VAL A 11 3.34 12.97 -13.86
C VAL A 11 3.50 13.54 -15.26
N HIS A 12 4.72 13.50 -15.78
CA HIS A 12 5.04 13.90 -17.15
C HIS A 12 6.07 12.97 -17.77
N SER A 13 5.96 12.78 -19.08
CA SER A 13 6.91 12.11 -19.96
C SER A 13 6.93 12.89 -21.28
N ILE A 14 8.10 13.37 -21.68
CA ILE A 14 8.29 14.31 -22.79
C ILE A 14 9.41 13.79 -23.68
N ASP A 15 9.13 13.66 -24.98
CA ASP A 15 10.12 13.39 -26.03
C ASP A 15 10.67 14.75 -26.50
N CYS A 16 11.87 15.11 -26.03
CA CYS A 16 12.43 16.43 -26.19
C CYS A 16 13.01 16.60 -27.60
N GLY A 17 12.54 17.61 -28.33
CA GLY A 17 12.89 17.83 -29.73
C GLY A 17 11.94 17.17 -30.72
N ASN A 18 10.92 16.43 -30.27
CA ASN A 18 9.96 15.76 -31.15
C ASN A 18 8.62 16.51 -31.23
N TYR A 19 8.03 16.59 -32.43
CA TYR A 19 6.68 17.11 -32.64
C TYR A 19 5.59 16.04 -32.45
N MET A 20 5.98 14.77 -32.50
CA MET A 20 5.10 13.63 -32.37
C MET A 20 5.23 13.00 -30.99
N LYS A 21 4.20 12.26 -30.60
CA LYS A 21 4.25 11.40 -29.41
C LYS A 21 5.05 10.14 -29.72
N TYR A 22 5.76 9.63 -28.72
CA TYR A 22 6.49 8.38 -28.78
C TYR A 22 5.94 7.40 -27.75
N ARG A 23 5.90 6.11 -28.09
CA ARG A 23 5.56 5.04 -27.13
C ARG A 23 6.74 4.11 -27.00
N SER A 24 7.33 4.06 -25.81
CA SER A 24 8.45 3.16 -25.52
C SER A 24 8.02 1.69 -25.54
N PHE A 25 9.02 0.82 -25.64
CA PHE A 25 8.91 -0.63 -25.58
C PHE A 25 8.24 -1.10 -24.28
N ASP A 26 8.61 -0.47 -23.17
CA ASP A 26 7.97 -0.70 -21.87
C ASP A 26 6.64 0.05 -21.73
N GLY A 27 6.03 0.53 -22.81
CA GLY A 27 4.65 1.00 -22.89
C GLY A 27 4.40 2.43 -22.39
N ILE A 28 5.43 3.19 -22.04
CA ILE A 28 5.32 4.57 -21.57
C ILE A 28 5.03 5.47 -22.77
N ASN A 29 3.99 6.29 -22.68
CA ASN A 29 3.68 7.28 -23.71
C ASN A 29 4.42 8.59 -23.38
N TYR A 30 5.44 8.91 -24.15
CA TYR A 30 6.07 10.22 -24.16
C TYR A 30 5.22 11.16 -25.02
N LYS A 31 4.84 12.30 -24.44
CA LYS A 31 4.18 13.37 -25.18
C LYS A 31 5.22 14.07 -26.07
N SER A 32 4.74 14.70 -27.14
CA SER A 32 5.60 15.60 -27.93
C SER A 32 6.17 16.72 -27.07
N ASP A 33 7.23 17.33 -27.57
CA ASP A 33 7.96 18.37 -26.88
C ASP A 33 7.09 19.58 -26.58
N GLN A 34 7.11 20.00 -25.32
CA GLN A 34 6.27 21.04 -24.76
C GLN A 34 6.93 21.63 -23.52
N TYR A 35 6.39 22.74 -23.02
CA TYR A 35 6.86 23.43 -21.81
C TYR A 35 8.26 24.03 -21.87
N PHE A 36 8.96 23.94 -23.00
CA PHE A 36 10.24 24.60 -23.17
C PHE A 36 10.09 26.14 -23.23
N LYS A 37 11.13 26.84 -22.78
CA LYS A 37 11.26 28.29 -22.75
C LYS A 37 12.69 28.71 -23.13
N GLY A 38 12.83 29.92 -23.63
CA GLY A 38 14.12 30.49 -24.01
C GLY A 38 14.58 30.06 -25.40
N SER A 39 15.84 30.36 -25.72
CA SER A 39 16.40 30.11 -27.05
C SER A 39 16.93 28.68 -27.14
N SER A 40 16.22 27.85 -27.90
CA SER A 40 16.59 26.48 -28.21
C SER A 40 16.07 26.10 -29.59
N GLU A 41 16.65 25.05 -30.16
CA GLU A 41 16.21 24.43 -31.40
C GLU A 41 15.90 22.95 -31.15
N PHE A 42 15.13 22.36 -32.06
CA PHE A 42 15.03 20.92 -32.13
C PHE A 42 16.05 20.41 -33.16
N VAL A 43 16.61 19.24 -32.91
CA VAL A 43 17.51 18.53 -33.81
C VAL A 43 16.96 17.12 -33.98
N ASP A 44 16.78 16.69 -35.23
CA ASP A 44 16.13 15.44 -35.59
C ASP A 44 17.07 14.58 -36.46
N TYR A 45 17.40 13.40 -35.94
CA TYR A 45 18.22 12.38 -36.59
C TYR A 45 17.40 11.14 -37.00
N TYR A 46 16.07 11.22 -36.97
CA TYR A 46 15.19 10.07 -37.22
C TYR A 46 15.39 9.46 -38.61
N ASN A 47 15.60 10.30 -39.64
CA ASN A 47 15.88 9.82 -41.00
C ASN A 47 17.21 9.07 -41.12
N GLU A 48 18.09 9.17 -40.13
CA GLU A 48 19.38 8.48 -40.08
C GLU A 48 19.34 7.22 -39.22
N GLN A 49 18.17 6.80 -38.72
CA GLN A 49 18.01 5.68 -37.78
C GLN A 49 18.61 4.34 -38.24
N GLU A 50 18.69 4.10 -39.55
CA GLU A 50 19.33 2.91 -40.12
C GLU A 50 20.86 2.90 -39.90
N THR A 51 21.46 4.09 -39.75
CA THR A 51 22.90 4.29 -39.57
C THR A 51 23.27 4.76 -38.16
N ILE A 52 22.33 5.41 -37.46
CA ILE A 52 22.46 5.89 -36.08
C ILE A 52 21.65 4.99 -35.17
N LYS A 53 22.24 3.84 -34.82
CA LYS A 53 21.71 3.01 -33.74
C LYS A 53 22.22 3.51 -32.39
N VAL A 54 21.30 3.87 -31.49
CA VAL A 54 21.66 4.25 -30.13
C VAL A 54 21.87 3.00 -29.29
N LYS A 55 23.10 2.81 -28.80
CA LYS A 55 23.52 1.69 -27.96
C LYS A 55 22.89 1.79 -26.56
N LYS A 56 22.83 0.65 -25.87
CA LYS A 56 22.32 0.51 -24.48
C LYS A 56 20.86 0.94 -24.27
N THR A 57 20.06 0.94 -25.33
CA THR A 57 18.61 1.16 -25.24
C THR A 57 17.88 0.29 -26.26
N VAL A 58 16.65 -0.10 -25.93
CA VAL A 58 15.69 -0.68 -26.88
C VAL A 58 14.81 0.40 -27.52
N ASP A 59 14.78 1.59 -26.91
CA ASP A 59 13.97 2.74 -27.28
C ASP A 59 14.83 3.77 -28.04
N SER A 60 15.49 3.36 -29.13
CA SER A 60 16.43 4.24 -29.85
C SER A 60 15.78 5.52 -30.37
N GLU A 61 14.52 5.45 -30.80
CA GLU A 61 13.74 6.59 -31.34
C GLU A 61 13.67 7.77 -30.37
N LEU A 62 13.49 7.52 -29.06
CA LEU A 62 13.48 8.55 -28.01
C LEU A 62 14.79 9.37 -27.96
N TYR A 63 15.90 8.80 -28.44
CA TYR A 63 17.21 9.45 -28.41
C TYR A 63 17.57 10.15 -29.72
N LEU A 64 16.82 9.91 -30.80
CA LEU A 64 17.10 10.44 -32.13
C LEU A 64 16.57 11.85 -32.36
N THR A 65 15.71 12.35 -31.47
CA THR A 65 15.37 13.78 -31.43
C THR A 65 15.93 14.41 -30.17
N GLN A 66 16.34 15.67 -30.27
CA GLN A 66 16.93 16.40 -29.15
C GLN A 66 16.49 17.85 -29.17
N ARG A 67 16.23 18.42 -27.98
CA ARG A 67 16.24 19.86 -27.80
C ARG A 67 17.65 20.32 -27.46
N GLN A 68 18.15 21.31 -28.19
CA GLN A 68 19.49 21.86 -27.98
C GLN A 68 19.48 23.39 -27.85
N GLY A 69 20.42 23.95 -27.08
CA GLY A 69 20.55 25.40 -26.96
C GLY A 69 21.65 25.87 -26.01
N GLN A 70 21.95 27.17 -26.06
CA GLN A 70 22.91 27.81 -25.13
C GLN A 70 22.31 28.00 -23.73
N HIS A 71 21.05 28.43 -23.68
CA HIS A 71 20.32 28.64 -22.45
C HIS A 71 18.83 28.45 -22.68
N PHE A 72 18.25 27.41 -22.09
CA PHE A 72 16.82 27.13 -22.17
C PHE A 72 16.34 26.48 -20.89
N ALA A 73 15.02 26.39 -20.74
CA ALA A 73 14.41 25.74 -19.59
C ALA A 73 13.18 24.94 -20.00
N TYR A 74 12.81 23.98 -19.17
CA TYR A 74 11.47 23.39 -19.13
C TYR A 74 10.75 23.92 -17.89
N GLN A 75 9.51 24.40 -18.07
CA GLN A 75 8.61 24.81 -16.98
C GLN A 75 7.45 23.83 -16.91
N ILE A 76 7.63 22.75 -16.14
CA ILE A 76 6.73 21.61 -16.15
C ILE A 76 5.61 21.80 -15.12
N PRO A 77 4.33 21.86 -15.52
CA PRO A 77 3.23 22.03 -14.57
C PRO A 77 3.21 20.92 -13.52
N LEU A 78 3.12 21.30 -12.24
CA LEU A 78 2.89 20.38 -11.14
C LEU A 78 1.39 20.33 -10.84
N ASN A 79 0.85 19.15 -10.55
CA ASN A 79 -0.58 19.02 -10.24
C ASN A 79 -0.84 19.53 -8.81
N ASN A 80 -1.78 20.45 -8.66
CA ASN A 80 -2.15 21.06 -7.37
C ASN A 80 -2.83 20.09 -6.40
N ASP A 81 -3.33 18.95 -6.87
CA ASP A 81 -4.10 17.99 -6.07
C ASP A 81 -3.21 17.04 -5.24
N GLN A 82 -1.94 17.36 -5.05
CA GLN A 82 -0.97 16.48 -4.41
C GLN A 82 -0.67 16.96 -2.98
N PRO A 83 -0.56 16.05 -1.98
CA PRO A 83 -0.25 16.41 -0.60
C PRO A 83 0.96 17.33 -0.48
N GLU A 84 0.97 18.11 0.60
CA GLU A 84 1.96 19.15 0.90
C GLU A 84 3.41 18.66 0.86
N THR A 85 3.67 17.36 0.98
CA THR A 85 5.02 16.80 0.85
C THR A 85 5.00 15.55 -0.02
N LYS A 86 5.86 15.52 -1.05
CA LYS A 86 6.05 14.35 -1.91
C LYS A 86 7.48 14.20 -2.41
N ASN A 87 7.89 12.94 -2.52
CA ASN A 87 9.13 12.54 -3.18
C ASN A 87 8.91 12.39 -4.68
N TYR A 88 9.81 12.97 -5.46
CA TYR A 88 9.80 12.91 -6.92
C TYR A 88 11.14 12.39 -7.42
N ILE A 89 11.09 11.78 -8.60
CA ILE A 89 12.25 11.40 -9.39
C ILE A 89 12.10 12.06 -10.75
N LEU A 90 13.06 12.90 -11.11
CA LEU A 90 13.24 13.41 -12.46
C LEU A 90 14.26 12.52 -13.18
N ILE A 91 13.86 11.96 -14.32
CA ILE A 91 14.69 11.14 -15.19
C ILE A 91 15.00 11.94 -16.44
N LEU A 92 16.28 12.12 -16.73
CA LEU A 92 16.78 12.82 -17.90
C LEU A 92 17.52 11.84 -18.81
N ASN A 93 17.11 11.79 -20.08
CA ASN A 93 17.64 10.89 -21.09
C ASN A 93 18.49 11.68 -22.09
N PHE A 94 19.74 11.27 -22.23
CA PHE A 94 20.76 11.92 -23.04
C PHE A 94 21.41 10.92 -24.00
N ALA A 95 21.91 11.42 -25.13
CA ALA A 95 22.87 10.73 -26.00
C ALA A 95 23.71 11.77 -26.74
N GLU A 96 25.00 11.49 -26.96
CA GLU A 96 25.82 12.33 -27.84
C GLU A 96 25.74 11.83 -29.28
N LEU A 97 25.10 12.61 -30.16
CA LEU A 97 24.89 12.26 -31.56
C LEU A 97 25.72 13.10 -32.53
N GLN A 98 26.26 14.24 -32.08
CA GLN A 98 26.96 15.20 -32.93
C GLN A 98 28.48 15.13 -32.76
N TYR A 99 28.95 15.04 -31.52
CA TYR A 99 30.37 15.09 -31.19
C TYR A 99 30.97 13.69 -30.99
N GLN A 100 32.21 13.52 -31.46
CA GLN A 100 32.93 12.25 -31.42
C GLN A 100 34.19 12.31 -30.53
N GLU A 101 34.28 13.31 -29.65
CA GLU A 101 35.39 13.51 -28.73
C GLU A 101 34.92 14.14 -27.41
N SER A 102 35.69 13.90 -26.34
CA SER A 102 35.46 14.55 -25.05
C SER A 102 35.76 16.05 -25.12
N ASN A 103 35.19 16.81 -24.19
CA ASN A 103 35.30 18.25 -24.06
C ASN A 103 34.77 19.01 -25.30
N ALA A 104 33.97 18.41 -26.16
CA ALA A 104 33.36 19.12 -27.30
C ALA A 104 32.05 19.83 -26.91
N ARG A 105 31.27 19.21 -26.01
CA ARG A 105 30.02 19.72 -25.44
C ARG A 105 30.07 19.54 -23.93
N ILE A 106 29.88 20.64 -23.20
CA ILE A 106 29.81 20.64 -21.74
C ILE A 106 28.66 21.56 -21.33
N PHE A 107 27.80 21.11 -20.43
CA PHE A 107 26.69 21.92 -19.94
C PHE A 107 26.28 21.53 -18.53
N GLU A 108 25.49 22.39 -17.91
CA GLU A 108 24.96 22.22 -16.57
C GLU A 108 23.43 22.15 -16.60
N VAL A 109 22.87 21.42 -15.65
CA VAL A 109 21.42 21.37 -15.38
C VAL A 109 21.15 21.94 -13.99
N TYR A 110 20.12 22.76 -13.89
CA TYR A 110 19.76 23.46 -12.67
C TYR A 110 18.31 23.19 -12.25
N PHE A 111 18.11 23.12 -10.94
CA PHE A 111 16.83 23.43 -10.30
C PHE A 111 16.92 24.82 -9.70
N GLY A 112 16.01 25.72 -10.06
CA GLY A 112 15.98 27.06 -9.47
C GLY A 112 17.32 27.77 -9.64
N ASN A 113 18.04 28.06 -8.55
CA ASN A 113 19.39 28.64 -8.55
C ASN A 113 20.53 27.62 -8.29
N LYS A 114 20.24 26.33 -8.11
CA LYS A 114 21.21 25.29 -7.77
C LYS A 114 21.55 24.44 -9.00
N ILE A 115 22.84 24.16 -9.20
CA ILE A 115 23.32 23.16 -10.15
C ILE A 115 23.00 21.78 -9.58
N VAL A 116 22.25 20.96 -10.33
CA VAL A 116 21.92 19.57 -9.98
C VAL A 116 22.69 18.56 -10.84
N ILE A 117 23.19 18.98 -12.00
CA ILE A 117 24.19 18.26 -12.79
C ILE A 117 25.22 19.29 -13.27
N GLY A 118 26.46 19.17 -12.80
CA GLY A 118 27.57 20.05 -13.20
C GLY A 118 28.42 19.43 -14.30
N ASP A 119 29.03 20.28 -15.14
CA ASP A 119 30.07 19.91 -16.12
C ASP A 119 29.76 18.65 -16.96
N LEU A 120 28.50 18.47 -17.38
CA LEU A 120 28.09 17.27 -18.09
C LEU A 120 28.66 17.25 -19.52
N ASP A 121 29.58 16.32 -19.74
CA ASP A 121 30.02 15.86 -21.05
C ASP A 121 29.50 14.43 -21.31
N ILE A 122 28.45 14.32 -22.12
CA ILE A 122 27.81 13.03 -22.44
C ILE A 122 28.79 12.09 -23.15
N TYR A 123 29.64 12.60 -24.04
CA TYR A 123 30.62 11.78 -24.75
C TYR A 123 31.64 11.19 -23.78
N GLN A 124 32.16 12.00 -22.85
CA GLN A 124 33.09 11.51 -21.85
C GLN A 124 32.46 10.42 -20.96
N GLN A 125 31.16 10.49 -20.66
CA GLN A 125 30.48 9.49 -19.86
C GLN A 125 30.24 8.17 -20.61
N VAL A 126 29.75 8.23 -21.87
CA VAL A 126 29.24 7.02 -22.57
C VAL A 126 29.65 6.90 -24.03
N GLY A 127 30.43 7.83 -24.55
CA GLY A 127 30.81 7.94 -25.96
C GLY A 127 29.65 8.34 -26.87
N THR A 128 29.90 8.30 -28.18
CA THR A 128 28.86 8.61 -29.18
C THR A 128 27.77 7.53 -29.26
N ARG A 129 26.54 7.96 -29.57
CA ARG A 129 25.38 7.11 -29.87
C ARG A 129 25.13 6.06 -28.78
N THR A 130 25.24 6.45 -27.52
CA THR A 130 24.95 5.60 -26.37
C THR A 130 23.94 6.31 -25.49
N ALA A 131 22.87 5.61 -25.10
CA ALA A 131 21.91 6.13 -24.14
C ALA A 131 22.57 6.34 -22.77
N TYR A 132 22.30 7.50 -22.18
CA TYR A 132 22.74 7.87 -20.85
C TYR A 132 21.57 8.46 -20.07
N ILE A 133 21.31 7.90 -18.90
CA ILE A 133 20.16 8.26 -18.06
C ILE A 133 20.70 8.78 -16.73
N ILE A 134 20.20 9.93 -16.30
CA ILE A 134 20.43 10.45 -14.95
C ILE A 134 19.08 10.55 -14.24
N GLU A 135 19.00 9.98 -13.04
CA GLU A 135 17.87 10.12 -12.13
C GLU A 135 18.22 11.12 -11.02
N ILE A 136 17.34 12.07 -10.77
CA ILE A 136 17.47 13.10 -9.74
C ILE A 136 16.27 12.97 -8.80
N SER A 137 16.53 12.51 -7.57
CA SER A 137 15.53 12.47 -6.51
C SER A 137 15.47 13.79 -5.75
N PHE A 138 14.27 14.30 -5.52
CA PHE A 138 14.03 15.52 -4.76
C PHE A 138 12.65 15.48 -4.10
N GLN A 139 12.41 16.37 -3.15
CA GLN A 139 11.11 16.51 -2.50
C GLN A 139 10.48 17.85 -2.88
N ILE A 140 9.17 17.85 -3.04
CA ILE A 140 8.38 19.08 -3.01
C ILE A 140 7.73 19.15 -1.64
N VAL A 141 7.96 20.24 -0.91
CA VAL A 141 7.37 20.56 0.40
C VAL A 141 6.68 21.92 0.28
N GLY A 142 5.35 21.94 0.17
CA GLY A 142 4.58 23.12 -0.20
C GLY A 142 5.04 23.65 -1.57
N GLU A 143 5.50 24.91 -1.60
CA GLU A 143 6.05 25.55 -2.80
C GLU A 143 7.59 25.50 -2.87
N GLN A 144 8.21 24.61 -2.10
CA GLN A 144 9.67 24.52 -2.00
C GLN A 144 10.18 23.19 -2.56
N ILE A 145 11.34 23.24 -3.21
CA ILE A 145 12.09 22.06 -3.62
C ILE A 145 13.16 21.79 -2.56
N ILE A 146 13.22 20.57 -2.05
CA ILE A 146 14.32 20.08 -1.22
C ILE A 146 15.13 19.09 -2.05
N TYR A 147 16.41 19.40 -2.26
CA TYR A 147 17.34 18.54 -2.98
C TYR A 147 18.56 18.29 -2.11
N GLN A 148 18.91 17.01 -1.88
CA GLN A 148 20.01 16.61 -0.99
C GLN A 148 19.93 17.23 0.43
N GLY A 149 18.72 17.45 0.93
CA GLY A 149 18.47 18.06 2.24
C GLY A 149 18.52 19.59 2.25
N GLU A 150 18.82 20.24 1.12
CA GLU A 150 18.87 21.69 1.01
C GLU A 150 17.62 22.24 0.31
N GLN A 151 17.07 23.34 0.83
CA GLN A 151 16.03 24.09 0.14
C GLN A 151 16.61 24.81 -1.08
N ILE A 152 15.98 24.59 -2.23
CA ILE A 152 16.35 25.20 -3.50
C ILE A 152 15.37 26.32 -3.84
N TYR A 153 15.90 27.53 -4.04
CA TYR A 153 15.10 28.72 -4.32
C TYR A 153 14.88 28.90 -5.82
N GLY A 154 13.70 29.39 -6.18
CA GLY A 154 13.34 29.70 -7.57
C GLY A 154 13.13 28.48 -8.48
N ALA A 155 13.04 27.28 -7.90
CA ALA A 155 12.83 26.04 -8.66
C ALA A 155 11.35 25.76 -9.00
N ILE A 156 10.42 26.49 -8.36
CA ILE A 156 8.98 26.46 -8.67
C ILE A 156 8.56 27.85 -9.15
N SER A 157 7.83 27.90 -10.27
CA SER A 157 7.27 29.13 -10.84
C SER A 157 6.04 29.59 -10.05
N LYS A 158 5.62 30.84 -10.23
CA LYS A 158 4.37 31.36 -9.65
C LYS A 158 3.11 30.62 -10.13
N ASN A 159 3.21 29.87 -11.22
CA ASN A 159 2.12 29.08 -11.77
C ASN A 159 2.20 27.60 -11.34
N ASN A 160 2.97 27.30 -10.29
CA ASN A 160 3.24 25.95 -9.80
C ASN A 160 3.88 25.03 -10.87
N GLU A 161 4.89 25.53 -11.57
CA GLU A 161 5.66 24.74 -12.54
C GLU A 161 7.08 24.47 -12.02
N LEU A 162 7.54 23.23 -12.12
CA LEU A 162 8.94 22.87 -11.88
C LEU A 162 9.82 23.46 -12.98
N ILE A 163 10.83 24.24 -12.58
CA ILE A 163 11.76 24.90 -13.49
C ILE A 163 13.07 24.12 -13.56
N ILE A 164 13.35 23.54 -14.73
CA ILE A 164 14.58 22.80 -15.02
C ILE A 164 15.33 23.58 -16.09
N ARG A 165 16.48 24.17 -15.75
CA ARG A 165 17.25 25.00 -16.68
C ARG A 165 18.48 24.25 -17.19
N PHE A 166 18.77 24.41 -18.46
CA PHE A 166 19.95 23.90 -19.14
C PHE A 166 20.81 25.08 -19.56
N LYS A 167 22.10 25.04 -19.23
CA LYS A 167 23.05 26.10 -19.57
C LYS A 167 24.31 25.48 -20.14
N ALA A 168 24.62 25.80 -21.39
CA ALA A 168 25.87 25.40 -21.99
C ALA A 168 27.06 26.12 -21.34
N ILE A 169 28.12 25.36 -21.08
CA ILE A 169 29.47 25.88 -20.81
C ILE A 169 30.25 25.91 -22.13
N LYS A 170 30.09 24.86 -22.95
CA LYS A 170 30.71 24.72 -24.27
C LYS A 170 29.74 24.14 -25.29
N SER A 171 29.73 24.72 -26.49
CA SER A 171 28.77 24.42 -27.56
C SER A 171 27.33 24.62 -27.08
N LYS A 172 26.44 23.61 -27.16
CA LYS A 172 25.02 23.68 -26.79
C LYS A 172 24.68 22.56 -25.82
N ALA A 173 23.88 22.84 -24.80
CA ALA A 173 23.26 21.81 -23.99
C ALA A 173 22.27 21.00 -24.84
N ALA A 174 22.09 19.72 -24.54
CA ALA A 174 21.23 18.81 -25.31
C ALA A 174 20.45 17.88 -24.37
N ILE A 175 19.19 17.60 -24.68
CA ILE A 175 18.34 16.63 -23.97
C ILE A 175 17.44 15.91 -24.97
N ALA A 176 17.30 14.59 -24.84
CA ALA A 176 16.49 13.78 -25.76
C ALA A 176 15.13 13.40 -25.17
N GLY A 177 15.06 13.12 -23.87
CA GLY A 177 13.79 12.80 -23.24
C GLY A 177 13.79 13.09 -21.75
N MET A 178 12.60 13.32 -21.21
CA MET A 178 12.41 13.66 -19.80
C MET A 178 11.20 12.95 -19.21
N MET A 179 11.32 12.50 -17.96
CA MET A 179 10.19 11.96 -17.21
C MET A 179 10.22 12.46 -15.77
N LEU A 180 9.09 12.98 -15.30
CA LEU A 180 8.86 13.31 -13.91
C LEU A 180 7.88 12.29 -13.33
N LYS A 181 8.30 11.57 -12.28
CA LYS A 181 7.45 10.62 -11.58
C LYS A 181 7.45 10.88 -10.07
N ILE A 182 6.37 10.49 -9.41
CA ILE A 182 6.29 10.43 -7.95
C ILE A 182 6.95 9.12 -7.51
N GLU A 183 7.75 9.18 -6.46
CA GLU A 183 8.34 7.99 -5.87
C GLU A 183 7.26 7.20 -5.10
N ASP A 184 7.17 5.90 -5.37
CA ASP A 184 6.27 5.00 -4.64
C ASP A 184 6.76 4.84 -3.20
N ASN A 185 6.13 5.51 -2.24
CA ASN A 185 6.20 5.13 -0.83
C ASN A 185 5.42 3.82 -0.63
N GLN A 186 5.93 2.69 -1.11
CA GLN A 186 5.27 1.39 -0.94
C GLN A 186 4.98 1.06 0.53
N VAL A 187 5.85 1.51 1.43
CA VAL A 187 5.68 1.37 2.89
C VAL A 187 4.40 2.04 3.39
N GLU A 188 4.02 3.19 2.83
CA GLU A 188 2.86 3.95 3.29
C GLU A 188 1.55 3.35 2.75
N ILE A 189 1.57 2.88 1.50
CA ILE A 189 0.41 2.20 0.89
C ILE A 189 0.16 0.84 1.56
N GLU A 190 1.20 0.04 1.82
CA GLU A 190 1.07 -1.22 2.56
C GLU A 190 0.55 -1.00 3.98
N ASN A 191 1.05 0.02 4.68
CA ASN A 191 0.57 0.36 6.03
C ASN A 191 -0.90 0.82 6.04
N ILE A 192 -1.33 1.62 5.06
CA ILE A 192 -2.73 2.04 4.94
C ILE A 192 -3.64 0.87 4.57
N GLN A 193 -3.20 0.00 3.65
CA GLN A 193 -3.95 -1.18 3.21
C GLN A 193 -4.10 -2.17 4.37
N ASN A 194 -3.00 -2.43 5.10
CA ASN A 194 -2.99 -3.28 6.28
C ASN A 194 -3.93 -2.71 7.35
N LYS A 195 -3.82 -1.41 7.66
CA LYS A 195 -4.71 -0.74 8.63
C LYS A 195 -6.18 -0.85 8.21
N LYS A 196 -6.53 -0.59 6.95
CA LYS A 196 -7.91 -0.75 6.43
C LYS A 196 -8.41 -2.19 6.54
N ASN A 197 -7.55 -3.17 6.28
CA ASN A 197 -7.89 -4.59 6.42
C ASN A 197 -8.10 -4.97 7.89
N THR A 198 -7.27 -4.45 8.81
CA THR A 198 -7.45 -4.64 10.25
C THR A 198 -8.76 -4.03 10.74
N PHE A 199 -9.11 -2.82 10.32
CA PHE A 199 -10.38 -2.17 10.68
C PHE A 199 -11.60 -2.95 10.17
N LYS A 200 -11.59 -3.40 8.91
CA LYS A 200 -12.66 -4.25 8.36
C LYS A 200 -12.81 -5.58 9.11
N ALA A 201 -11.70 -6.18 9.52
CA ALA A 201 -11.72 -7.41 10.30
C ALA A 201 -12.31 -7.19 11.71
N ILE A 202 -11.98 -6.07 12.36
CA ILE A 202 -12.52 -5.69 13.67
C ILE A 202 -14.03 -5.42 13.58
N ASP A 203 -14.49 -4.69 12.56
CA ASP A 203 -15.91 -4.41 12.35
C ASP A 203 -16.70 -5.71 12.09
N GLY A 204 -16.15 -6.62 11.28
CA GLY A 204 -16.72 -7.94 11.06
C GLY A 204 -16.82 -8.77 12.35
N PHE A 205 -15.79 -8.71 13.19
CA PHE A 205 -15.77 -9.41 14.48
C PHE A 205 -16.81 -8.85 15.46
N LYS A 206 -16.95 -7.52 15.51
CA LYS A 206 -17.94 -6.84 16.35
C LYS A 206 -19.38 -7.15 15.93
N ILE A 207 -19.66 -7.17 14.63
CA ILE A 207 -20.98 -7.55 14.10
C ILE A 207 -21.32 -9.00 14.45
N LEU A 208 -20.34 -9.90 14.37
CA LEU A 208 -20.52 -11.31 14.74
C LEU A 208 -20.75 -11.46 16.26
N SER A 209 -19.99 -10.75 17.10
CA SER A 209 -20.18 -10.79 18.55
C SER A 209 -21.56 -10.28 18.95
N ASP A 210 -22.02 -9.18 18.36
CA ASP A 210 -23.31 -8.57 18.68
C ASP A 210 -24.48 -9.47 18.24
N LYS A 211 -24.35 -10.14 17.07
CA LYS A 211 -25.33 -11.15 16.63
C LYS A 211 -25.37 -12.34 17.58
N SER A 212 -24.22 -12.85 18.01
CA SER A 212 -24.15 -13.96 18.95
C SER A 212 -24.74 -13.60 20.32
N LEU A 213 -24.46 -12.40 20.84
CA LEU A 213 -25.03 -11.90 22.10
C LEU A 213 -26.55 -11.81 22.02
N LYS A 214 -27.11 -11.28 20.92
CA LYS A 214 -28.55 -11.17 20.73
C LYS A 214 -29.26 -12.53 20.69
N ILE A 215 -28.63 -13.55 20.11
CA ILE A 215 -29.14 -14.93 20.13
C ILE A 215 -29.19 -15.48 21.56
N ILE A 216 -28.13 -15.25 22.34
CA ILE A 216 -28.05 -15.68 23.74
C ILE A 216 -29.11 -14.97 24.58
N GLU A 217 -29.26 -13.66 24.44
CA GLU A 217 -30.26 -12.85 25.17
C GLU A 217 -31.68 -13.35 24.88
N ASN A 218 -32.02 -13.59 23.61
CA ASN A 218 -33.32 -14.14 23.23
C ASN A 218 -33.57 -15.52 23.88
N GLY A 219 -32.57 -16.41 23.86
CA GLY A 219 -32.67 -17.73 24.50
C GLY A 219 -32.87 -17.65 26.02
N VAL A 220 -32.18 -16.72 26.69
CA VAL A 220 -32.36 -16.48 28.13
C VAL A 220 -33.76 -15.97 28.43
N GLN A 221 -34.30 -15.05 27.63
CA GLN A 221 -35.66 -14.53 27.80
C GLN A 221 -36.72 -15.62 27.62
N GLU A 222 -36.57 -16.53 26.65
CA GLU A 222 -37.48 -17.66 26.47
C GLU A 222 -37.45 -18.63 27.66
N ILE A 223 -36.27 -18.91 28.20
CA ILE A 223 -36.11 -19.73 29.41
C ILE A 223 -36.79 -19.06 30.61
N GLN A 224 -36.61 -17.75 30.79
CA GLN A 224 -37.25 -16.99 31.88
C GLN A 224 -38.78 -16.96 31.75
N LYS A 225 -39.33 -16.76 30.54
CA LYS A 225 -40.77 -16.87 30.28
C LYS A 225 -41.30 -18.27 30.61
N GLY A 226 -40.56 -19.31 30.23
CA GLY A 226 -40.90 -20.70 30.57
C GLY A 226 -40.86 -20.99 32.08
N LEU A 227 -39.98 -20.34 32.84
CA LEU A 227 -39.91 -20.48 34.30
C LEU A 227 -41.07 -19.75 35.00
N ASN A 228 -41.44 -18.56 34.55
CA ASN A 228 -42.56 -17.80 35.12
C ASN A 228 -43.91 -18.49 34.88
N ASN A 229 -44.11 -19.11 33.71
CA ASN A 229 -45.32 -19.89 33.43
C ASN A 229 -45.43 -21.19 34.25
N ASN A 230 -44.30 -21.72 34.76
CA ASN A 230 -44.27 -22.90 35.61
C ASN A 230 -44.47 -22.59 37.11
N ASN A 231 -44.35 -21.32 37.52
CA ASN A 231 -44.65 -20.88 38.87
C ASN A 231 -46.12 -20.44 39.03
N ALA A 232 -46.84 -20.17 37.92
CA ALA A 232 -48.27 -19.89 37.93
C ALA A 232 -49.15 -21.16 37.95
N ASN A 233 -48.58 -22.34 37.69
CA ASN A 233 -49.31 -23.62 37.69
C ASN A 233 -48.64 -24.63 38.63
N LYS A 234 -48.88 -24.48 39.94
CA LYS A 234 -48.67 -25.57 40.90
C LYS A 234 -49.49 -25.42 42.19
N TYR A 235 -50.80 -25.64 42.10
CA TYR A 235 -51.51 -26.43 43.11
C TYR A 235 -51.75 -27.82 42.52
N ASP A 236 -51.42 -28.84 43.30
CA ASP A 236 -51.65 -30.28 43.12
C ASP A 236 -51.05 -30.95 41.87
N ASP A 237 -50.53 -32.17 41.91
CA ASP A 237 -50.02 -32.98 43.02
C ASP A 237 -49.05 -34.01 42.39
N THR A 238 -48.19 -34.56 43.23
CA THR A 238 -47.46 -35.84 43.12
C THR A 238 -47.23 -36.51 41.75
N ASN A 239 -45.94 -36.61 41.35
CA ASN A 239 -45.18 -37.88 41.29
C ASN A 239 -44.07 -37.86 40.23
N ASN A 240 -42.83 -37.94 40.75
CA ASN A 240 -41.70 -38.65 40.16
C ASN A 240 -41.28 -38.34 38.70
N ARG A 241 -40.84 -37.10 38.42
CA ARG A 241 -40.01 -36.80 37.22
C ARG A 241 -39.28 -35.44 37.23
N LYS A 242 -39.09 -34.80 38.39
CA LYS A 242 -38.55 -33.42 38.47
C LYS A 242 -37.02 -33.31 38.53
N SER A 243 -36.28 -34.36 38.92
CA SER A 243 -34.81 -34.35 38.90
C SER A 243 -34.26 -34.56 37.49
N SER A 244 -34.79 -35.55 36.74
CA SER A 244 -34.29 -35.87 35.40
C SER A 244 -34.56 -34.77 34.37
N LYS A 245 -35.70 -34.08 34.46
CA LYS A 245 -36.08 -33.02 33.51
C LYS A 245 -35.21 -31.75 33.60
N LYS A 246 -34.55 -31.51 34.75
CA LYS A 246 -33.63 -30.37 34.95
C LYS A 246 -32.21 -30.71 34.47
N GLU A 247 -31.75 -31.94 34.72
CA GLU A 247 -30.46 -32.45 34.21
C GLU A 247 -30.45 -32.57 32.68
N ILE A 248 -31.56 -33.02 32.07
CA ILE A 248 -31.71 -33.11 30.60
C ILE A 248 -31.62 -31.73 29.94
N LYS A 249 -32.20 -30.68 30.54
CA LYS A 249 -32.13 -29.30 30.01
C LYS A 249 -30.74 -28.68 30.09
N LEU A 250 -29.96 -29.02 31.12
CA LEU A 250 -28.58 -28.56 31.26
C LEU A 250 -27.67 -29.24 30.22
N PHE A 251 -27.91 -30.52 29.94
CA PHE A 251 -27.18 -31.28 28.92
C PHE A 251 -27.48 -30.76 27.50
N GLU A 252 -28.74 -30.49 27.18
CA GLU A 252 -29.10 -29.89 25.90
C GLU A 252 -28.49 -28.50 25.71
N PHE A 253 -28.46 -27.68 26.77
CA PHE A 253 -27.81 -26.37 26.73
C PHE A 253 -26.30 -26.47 26.49
N LEU A 254 -25.61 -27.39 27.17
CA LEU A 254 -24.17 -27.62 27.01
C LEU A 254 -23.83 -28.11 25.60
N ILE A 255 -24.65 -29.01 25.03
CA ILE A 255 -24.47 -29.50 23.65
C ILE A 255 -24.69 -28.37 22.64
N ASN A 256 -25.70 -27.52 22.85
CA ASN A 256 -25.96 -26.40 21.96
C ASN A 256 -24.85 -25.33 22.03
N LEU A 257 -24.32 -25.08 23.22
CA LEU A 257 -23.19 -24.16 23.44
C LEU A 257 -21.90 -24.69 22.78
N LEU A 258 -21.64 -26.00 22.88
CA LEU A 258 -20.51 -26.65 22.22
C LEU A 258 -20.62 -26.55 20.69
N ASN A 259 -21.82 -26.78 20.13
CA ASN A 259 -22.09 -26.65 18.70
C ASN A 259 -21.92 -25.22 18.17
N ILE A 260 -22.15 -24.20 19.00
CA ILE A 260 -21.91 -22.79 18.66
C ILE A 260 -20.40 -22.49 18.68
N LEU A 261 -19.68 -22.98 19.68
CA LEU A 261 -18.23 -22.74 19.83
C LEU A 261 -17.41 -23.40 18.70
N ILE A 262 -17.78 -24.60 18.26
CA ILE A 262 -17.04 -25.34 17.21
C ILE A 262 -17.22 -24.72 15.81
N LYS A 263 -18.27 -23.92 15.58
CA LYS A 263 -18.56 -23.31 14.26
C LYS A 263 -17.81 -22.00 13.98
N SER A 264 -16.94 -21.55 14.89
CA SER A 264 -16.11 -20.36 14.67
C SER A 264 -14.61 -20.67 14.81
N PRO A 265 -13.72 -20.06 14.00
CA PRO A 265 -12.28 -20.31 14.06
C PRO A 265 -11.65 -20.03 15.44
N PHE A 266 -12.20 -19.07 16.19
CA PHE A 266 -11.76 -18.73 17.54
C PHE A 266 -12.38 -19.62 18.64
N GLY A 267 -13.57 -20.16 18.43
CA GLY A 267 -14.27 -20.95 19.45
C GLY A 267 -13.67 -22.35 19.69
N ILE A 268 -12.88 -22.87 18.75
CA ILE A 268 -12.12 -24.12 18.92
C ILE A 268 -11.02 -23.97 19.99
N VAL A 269 -10.37 -22.80 20.05
CA VAL A 269 -9.34 -22.51 21.07
C VAL A 269 -9.96 -22.42 22.46
N LEU A 270 -11.11 -21.75 22.58
CA LEU A 270 -11.87 -21.64 23.83
C LEU A 270 -12.50 -22.97 24.29
N ALA A 271 -12.93 -23.83 23.37
CA ALA A 271 -13.54 -25.13 23.69
C ALA A 271 -12.60 -26.08 24.45
N SER A 272 -11.29 -26.00 24.20
CA SER A 272 -10.28 -26.80 24.91
C SER A 272 -10.22 -26.48 26.41
N SER A 273 -10.35 -25.19 26.77
CA SER A 273 -10.40 -24.73 28.17
C SER A 273 -11.72 -25.07 28.87
N PHE A 274 -12.83 -25.07 28.11
CA PHE A 274 -14.17 -25.34 28.64
C PHE A 274 -14.38 -26.83 28.96
N LEU A 275 -13.83 -27.73 28.13
CA LEU A 275 -13.87 -29.19 28.38
C LEU A 275 -13.12 -29.60 29.64
N GLY A 276 -12.00 -28.93 29.97
CA GLY A 276 -11.25 -29.19 31.20
C GLY A 276 -12.04 -28.86 32.47
N ILE A 277 -12.76 -27.74 32.48
CA ILE A 277 -13.58 -27.29 33.63
C ILE A 277 -14.83 -28.18 33.78
N CYS A 278 -15.45 -28.60 32.67
CA CYS A 278 -16.57 -29.55 32.70
C CYS A 278 -16.15 -30.93 33.24
N LEU A 279 -14.95 -31.42 32.93
CA LEU A 279 -14.47 -32.69 33.47
C LEU A 279 -14.24 -32.63 34.99
N ILE A 280 -13.67 -31.53 35.48
CA ILE A 280 -13.40 -31.31 36.92
C ILE A 280 -14.72 -31.24 37.70
N THR A 281 -15.70 -30.47 37.21
CA THR A 281 -17.02 -30.35 37.85
C THR A 281 -17.83 -31.65 37.82
N LEU A 282 -17.70 -32.47 36.77
CA LEU A 282 -18.29 -33.82 36.70
C LEU A 282 -17.64 -34.79 37.69
N VAL A 283 -16.31 -34.74 37.84
CA VAL A 283 -15.58 -35.56 38.83
C VAL A 283 -15.98 -35.18 40.25
N GLU A 284 -16.10 -33.88 40.57
CA GLU A 284 -16.58 -33.43 41.88
C GLU A 284 -18.02 -33.86 42.15
N LEU A 285 -18.92 -33.78 41.16
CA LEU A 285 -20.30 -34.26 41.28
C LEU A 285 -20.39 -35.77 41.54
N PHE A 286 -19.55 -36.59 40.87
CA PHE A 286 -19.51 -38.03 41.09
C PHE A 286 -18.88 -38.42 42.43
N CYS A 287 -17.81 -37.75 42.85
CA CYS A 287 -17.18 -37.98 44.16
C CYS A 287 -18.11 -37.58 45.31
N ASN A 288 -18.84 -36.46 45.18
CA ASN A 288 -19.74 -35.96 46.21
C ASN A 288 -21.02 -36.81 46.33
N LYS A 289 -21.49 -37.42 45.23
CA LYS A 289 -22.62 -38.36 45.25
C LYS A 289 -22.26 -39.69 45.95
N LYS A 290 -21.01 -40.16 45.79
CA LYS A 290 -20.48 -41.35 46.49
C LYS A 290 -20.28 -41.11 48.00
N SER A 291 -19.90 -39.89 48.38
CA SER A 291 -19.82 -39.42 49.78
C SER A 291 -21.20 -39.43 50.46
N LYS A 292 -22.20 -38.78 49.86
CA LYS A 292 -23.57 -38.74 50.39
C LYS A 292 -24.23 -40.12 50.51
N PHE A 293 -23.92 -41.06 49.60
CA PHE A 293 -24.45 -42.43 49.67
C PHE A 293 -23.84 -43.25 50.82
N LYS A 294 -22.57 -42.98 51.18
CA LYS A 294 -21.94 -43.58 52.37
C LYS A 294 -22.51 -43.01 53.68
N GLU A 295 -22.76 -41.71 53.74
CA GLU A 295 -23.40 -41.07 54.91
C GLU A 295 -24.84 -41.55 55.12
N PHE A 296 -25.63 -41.69 54.05
CA PHE A 296 -27.01 -42.19 54.14
C PHE A 296 -27.08 -43.65 54.64
N ASN A 297 -26.15 -44.51 54.21
CA ASN A 297 -26.06 -45.88 54.70
C ASN A 297 -25.56 -45.96 56.16
N LYS A 298 -24.71 -45.02 56.59
CA LYS A 298 -24.25 -44.93 57.98
C LYS A 298 -25.36 -44.49 58.93
N ILE A 299 -26.21 -43.54 58.52
CA ILE A 299 -27.37 -43.06 59.28
C ILE A 299 -28.51 -44.10 59.32
N LYS A 300 -28.67 -44.89 58.26
CA LYS A 300 -29.68 -45.97 58.21
C LYS A 300 -29.30 -47.16 59.13
N ASN A 301 -28.01 -47.44 59.25
CA ASN A 301 -27.51 -48.50 60.13
C ASN A 301 -27.37 -48.06 61.61
N SER A 302 -27.41 -46.76 61.92
CA SER A 302 -27.39 -46.24 63.30
C SER A 302 -28.77 -45.95 63.89
N LYS A 303 -29.85 -46.39 63.22
CA LYS A 303 -31.25 -46.32 63.69
C LYS A 303 -31.91 -47.70 63.81
N LEU A 304 -31.11 -48.76 63.78
CA LEU A 304 -31.53 -50.15 63.90
C LEU A 304 -30.81 -50.90 65.04
N ASP A 305 -30.14 -50.17 65.93
CA ASP A 305 -29.70 -50.63 67.25
C ASP A 305 -30.35 -49.73 68.32
#